data_AF-A0A0Q6RSI5-F1
#
_entry.id   AF-A0A0Q6RSI5-F1
#
_cell.length_a   1.000
_cell.length_b   1.000
_cell.length_c   1.000
_cell.angle_alpha   90.00
_cell.angle_beta   90.00
_cell.angle_gamma   90.00
#
_symmetry.space_group_name_H-M   'P 1'
#
loop_
_entity.id
_entity.type
_entity.pdbx_description
1 polymer ?
#
loop_
_entity_poly.entity_id
_entity_poly.type
_entity_poly.pdbx_seq_one_letter_code
_entity_poly.pdbx_strand_id
1 'polypeptide(L)' 'MNEDTEKAQTTRKAEIERQAKLRRDRAAEKLRENLSRRKQQTRARRSGQADETNGLPAAKMDES' A
#
# COMPACT_ATOMS: atom_id res chain seq x y z
N MET A 1 39.01 8.60 -7.76
CA MET A 1 37.63 8.78 -7.27
C MET A 1 37.70 9.76 -6.12
N ASN A 2 36.86 10.80 -6.10
CA ASN A 2 36.95 11.89 -5.12
C ASN A 2 36.04 11.57 -3.91
N GLU A 3 36.53 11.74 -2.69
CA GLU A 3 35.79 11.47 -1.44
C GLU A 3 34.41 12.14 -1.39
N ASP A 4 34.26 13.32 -2.00
CA ASP A 4 32.99 14.04 -2.05
C ASP A 4 31.90 13.30 -2.85
N THR A 5 32.30 12.58 -3.90
CA THR A 5 31.36 11.79 -4.72
C THR A 5 30.88 10.54 -3.97
N GLU A 6 31.73 9.94 -3.13
CA GLU A 6 31.37 8.79 -2.31
C GLU A 6 30.43 9.19 -1.17
N LYS A 7 30.66 10.35 -0.54
CA LYS A 7 29.75 10.93 0.46
C LYS A 7 28.37 11.28 -0.13
N ALA A 8 28.33 11.82 -1.35
CA ALA A 8 27.07 12.10 -2.04
C ALA A 8 26.30 10.81 -2.41
N GLN A 9 27.00 9.73 -2.77
CA GLN A 9 26.37 8.45 -3.06
C GLN A 9 25.81 7.76 -1.81
N THR A 10 26.54 7.79 -0.69
CA THR A 10 26.10 7.19 0.56
C THR A 10 24.87 7.91 1.15
N THR A 11 24.84 9.23 1.12
CA THR A 11 23.67 10.02 1.55
C THR A 11 22.43 9.75 0.69
N ARG A 12 22.59 9.67 -0.64
CA ARG A 12 21.49 9.31 -1.55
C ARG A 12 20.96 7.91 -1.27
N LYS A 13 21.84 6.94 -1.01
CA LYS A 13 21.45 5.57 -0.65
C LYS A 13 20.65 5.54 0.66
N ALA A 14 21.10 6.27 1.68
CA ALA A 14 20.41 6.36 2.96
C ALA A 14 19.00 6.96 2.82
N GLU A 15 18.82 8.01 2.01
CA GLU A 15 17.50 8.60 1.78
C GLU A 15 16.58 7.63 1.01
N ILE A 16 17.10 6.89 0.03
CA ILE A 16 16.33 5.85 -0.68
C ILE A 16 15.85 4.77 0.29
N GLU A 17 16.72 4.28 1.18
CA GLU A 17 16.38 3.28 2.18
C GLU A 17 15.32 3.78 3.15
N ARG A 18 15.43 5.04 3.59
CA ARG A 18 14.42 5.70 4.43
C ARG A 18 13.05 5.76 3.75
N GLN A 19 13.01 6.18 2.49
CA GLN A 19 11.76 6.22 1.72
C GLN A 19 11.17 4.83 1.50
N ALA A 20 12.01 3.82 1.25
CA ALA A 20 11.58 2.44 1.11
C ALA A 20 10.98 1.89 2.42
N LYS A 21 11.56 2.25 3.58
CA LYS A 21 10.98 1.91 4.89
C LYS A 21 9.60 2.56 5.07
N LEU A 22 9.48 3.87 4.81
CA LEU A 22 8.20 4.58 4.91
C LEU A 22 7.11 3.98 4.01
N ARG A 23 7.46 3.55 2.79
CA ARG A 23 6.51 2.88 1.89
C ARG A 23 6.04 1.54 2.44
N ARG A 24 6.94 0.74 3.02
CA ARG A 24 6.60 -0.53 3.67
C ARG A 24 5.69 -0.33 4.87
N ASP A 25 6.00 0.65 5.72
CA ASP A 25 5.20 0.97 6.91
C ASP A 25 3.76 1.34 6.50
N ARG A 26 3.60 2.25 5.51
CA ARG A 26 2.27 2.60 4.96
C ARG A 26 1.54 1.42 4.31
N ALA A 27 2.25 0.53 3.62
CA ALA A 27 1.66 -0.64 2.99
C ALA A 27 1.11 -1.62 4.05
N ALA A 28 1.84 -1.81 5.15
CA ALA A 28 1.39 -2.65 6.26
C ALA A 28 0.14 -2.08 6.95
N GLU A 29 0.10 -0.76 7.19
CA GLU A 29 -1.08 -0.08 7.75
C GLU A 29 -2.30 -0.23 6.83
N LYS A 30 -2.14 0.06 5.54
CA LYS A 30 -3.20 -0.11 4.54
C LYS A 30 -3.71 -1.55 4.47
N LEU A 31 -2.81 -2.54 4.57
CA LEU A 31 -3.18 -3.95 4.56
C LEU A 31 -4.04 -4.30 5.79
N ARG A 32 -3.66 -3.83 6.98
CA ARG A 32 -4.46 -4.04 8.21
C ARG A 32 -5.85 -3.44 8.08
N GLU A 33 -5.95 -2.21 7.57
CA GLU A 33 -7.24 -1.55 7.33
C GLU A 33 -8.10 -2.34 6.33
N ASN A 34 -7.51 -2.76 5.19
CA ASN A 34 -8.21 -3.53 4.17
C ASN A 34 -8.73 -4.87 4.71
N LEU A 35 -7.93 -5.58 5.50
CA LEU A 35 -8.32 -6.83 6.13
C LEU A 35 -9.47 -6.62 7.13
N SER A 36 -9.40 -5.57 7.95
CA SER A 36 -10.48 -5.22 8.89
C SER A 36 -11.78 -4.93 8.15
N ARG A 37 -11.72 -4.10 7.09
CA ARG A 37 -12.85 -3.76 6.24
C ARG A 37 -13.46 -5.01 5.59
N ARG A 38 -12.64 -5.89 4.99
CA ARG A 38 -13.09 -7.14 4.38
C ARG A 38 -13.73 -8.10 5.39
N LYS A 39 -13.19 -8.15 6.62
CA LYS A 39 -13.76 -8.96 7.71
C LYS A 39 -15.13 -8.43 8.15
N GLN A 40 -15.30 -7.13 8.26
CA GLN A 40 -16.60 -6.50 8.55
C GLN A 40 -17.61 -6.81 7.45
N GLN A 41 -17.23 -6.60 6.19
CA GLN A 41 -18.07 -6.89 5.03
C GLN A 41 -18.50 -8.37 4.98
N THR A 42 -17.58 -9.30 5.23
CA THR A 42 -17.89 -10.74 5.23
C THR A 42 -18.88 -11.10 6.33
N ARG A 43 -18.78 -10.47 7.51
CA ARG A 43 -19.75 -10.65 8.60
C ARG A 43 -21.11 -10.08 8.22
N ALA A 44 -21.17 -8.87 7.67
CA ALA A 44 -22.43 -8.25 7.21
C ALA A 44 -23.18 -9.17 6.23
N ARG A 45 -22.48 -9.69 5.21
CA ARG A 45 -23.06 -10.65 4.25
C ARG A 45 -23.60 -11.92 4.93
N ARG A 46 -22.86 -12.47 5.90
CA ARG A 46 -23.28 -13.68 6.64
C ARG A 46 -24.49 -13.42 7.53
N SER A 47 -24.59 -12.22 8.13
CA SER A 47 -25.73 -11.83 8.96
C SER A 47 -26.93 -11.33 8.14
N GLY A 48 -26.91 -11.44 6.81
CA GLY A 48 -27.97 -10.94 5.93
C GLY A 48 -28.12 -9.41 5.93
N GLN A 49 -27.11 -8.68 6.42
CA GLN A 49 -27.07 -7.22 6.37
C GLN A 49 -26.71 -6.76 4.96
N ALA A 50 -27.29 -5.64 4.53
CA ALA A 50 -26.96 -5.05 3.24
C ALA A 50 -25.46 -4.73 3.19
N ASP A 51 -24.78 -5.18 2.12
CA ASP A 51 -23.41 -4.79 1.85
C ASP A 51 -23.43 -3.39 1.24
N GLU A 52 -23.20 -2.36 2.04
CA GLU A 52 -23.16 -0.94 1.59
C GLU A 52 -21.94 -0.62 0.71
N THR A 53 -21.10 -1.61 0.41
CA THR A 53 -19.93 -1.40 -0.42
C THR A 53 -20.34 -1.20 -1.87
N ASN A 54 -20.19 0.02 -2.39
CA ASN A 54 -20.23 0.28 -3.82
C ASN A 54 -19.13 -0.56 -4.49
N GLY A 55 -19.53 -1.40 -5.47
CA GLY A 55 -18.61 -2.26 -6.20
C GLY A 55 -17.43 -1.47 -6.76
N LEU A 56 -16.23 -2.06 -6.70
CA LEU A 56 -15.06 -1.45 -7.36
C LEU A 56 -15.38 -1.33 -8.86
N PRO A 57 -15.08 -0.19 -9.49
CA PRO A 57 -15.25 -0.05 -10.94
C PRO A 57 -14.47 -1.18 -11.61
N ALA A 58 -15.09 -1.80 -12.63
CA ALA A 58 -14.43 -2.84 -13.42
C ALA A 58 -13.05 -2.31 -13.82
N ALA A 59 -12.00 -3.08 -13.51
CA ALA A 59 -10.67 -2.73 -13.98
C ALA A 59 -10.78 -2.50 -15.48
N LYS A 60 -10.32 -1.34 -15.96
CA LYS A 60 -10.25 -1.08 -17.39
C LYS A 60 -9.41 -2.22 -17.96
N MET A 61 -10.06 -3.13 -18.68
CA MET A 61 -9.38 -4.09 -19.52
C MET A 61 -8.65 -3.22 -20.53
N ASP A 62 -7.33 -3.13 -20.37
CA ASP A 62 -6.45 -2.42 -21.26
C ASP A 62 -6.72 -2.94 -22.68
N GLU A 63 -7.24 -2.08 -23.54
CA GLU A 63 -7.37 -2.34 -24.97
C GLU A 63 -5.94 -2.53 -25.49
N SER A 64 -5.58 -3.79 -25.77
CA SER A 64 -4.33 -4.17 -26.43
C SER A 64 -4.32 -3.75 -27.89
#